data_AF-A0A1M3PLH9-F1
#
_entry.id   AF-A0A1M3PLH9-F1
#
_cell.length_a   1.000
_cell.length_b   1.000
_cell.length_c   1.000
_cell.angle_alpha   90.00
_cell.angle_beta   90.00
_cell.angle_gamma   90.00
#
_symmetry.space_group_name_H-M   'P 1'
#
loop_
_entity.id
_entity.type
_entity.pdbx_description
1 polymer ?
#
loop_
_entity_poly.entity_id
_entity_poly.type
_entity_poly.pdbx_seq_one_letter_code
_entity_poly.pdbx_strand_id
1 'polypeptide(L)'
;MLRLPPPYTEFAAPQGDALACAVALAPAEGAGTLAWHAGGGMVECAVVLEPLEALATARLVLFAGMNALADALAAECPPEKPLLFDWPDALRFDGGLVGGGRLAWPEGCAGDQVPDWLVFAFTLRAAADPDAAPPPPALAEEGFEDFSPAALVEGFASHLMVALDEWATLGPPSQPARWRRRWPGTVLPDTAHLPATPTWFDPATGRLRVEMPA
;
A
#
# COMPACT_ATOMS: atom_id res chain seq x y z
N MET A 1 -5.10 15.41 12.86
CA MET A 1 -3.63 15.37 12.90
C MET A 1 -3.25 14.01 13.43
N LEU A 2 -2.45 13.28 12.66
CA LEU A 2 -1.97 11.94 12.98
C LEU A 2 -0.81 12.01 13.97
N ARG A 3 -0.64 10.96 14.77
CA ARG A 3 0.53 10.74 15.63
C ARG A 3 1.54 9.87 14.89
N LEU A 4 2.32 10.50 14.01
CA LEU A 4 3.30 9.81 13.20
C LEU A 4 4.66 9.71 13.93
N PRO A 5 5.38 8.57 13.79
CA PRO A 5 6.76 8.51 14.25
C PRO A 5 7.66 9.40 13.37
N PRO A 6 8.76 9.96 13.90
CA PRO A 6 9.76 10.62 13.06
C PRO A 6 10.33 9.63 12.01
N PRO A 7 10.63 10.07 10.78
CA PRO A 7 10.68 11.45 10.28
C PRO A 7 9.41 11.92 9.55
N TYR A 8 8.27 11.25 9.72
CA TYR A 8 7.12 11.55 8.86
C TYR A 8 6.54 12.95 9.06
N THR A 9 6.18 13.58 7.94
CA THR A 9 5.43 14.84 7.90
C THR A 9 4.08 14.59 7.24
N GLU A 10 2.99 14.91 7.95
CA GLU A 10 1.62 14.69 7.50
C GLU A 10 1.17 15.74 6.47
N PHE A 11 0.59 15.28 5.37
CA PHE A 11 -0.11 16.10 4.37
C PHE A 11 -1.51 15.54 4.12
N ALA A 12 -2.51 16.42 4.02
CA ALA A 12 -3.85 16.01 3.60
C ALA A 12 -3.91 15.92 2.07
N ALA A 13 -4.53 14.86 1.55
CA ALA A 13 -4.86 14.69 0.14
C ALA A 13 -6.36 14.97 -0.09
N PRO A 14 -6.79 16.24 -0.27
CA PRO A 14 -8.19 16.62 -0.21
C PRO A 14 -9.06 16.09 -1.37
N GLN A 15 -8.43 15.62 -2.46
CA GLN A 15 -9.11 15.19 -3.69
C GLN A 15 -9.28 13.67 -3.78
N GLY A 16 -8.88 12.89 -2.76
CA GLY A 16 -8.97 11.43 -2.80
C GLY A 16 -7.98 10.79 -3.79
N ASP A 17 -6.77 11.35 -3.86
CA ASP A 17 -5.64 10.68 -4.54
C ASP A 17 -4.35 10.96 -3.76
N ALA A 18 -4.09 10.12 -2.76
CA ALA A 18 -2.91 10.27 -1.91
C ALA A 18 -1.61 10.10 -2.73
N LEU A 19 -1.63 9.24 -3.76
CA LEU A 19 -0.46 9.01 -4.61
C LEU A 19 -0.12 10.27 -5.41
N ALA A 20 -1.10 10.85 -6.11
CA ALA A 20 -0.88 12.07 -6.88
C ALA A 20 -0.39 13.22 -5.99
N CYS A 21 -0.94 13.34 -4.78
CA CYS A 21 -0.49 14.32 -3.80
C CYS A 21 0.98 14.09 -3.41
N ALA A 22 1.36 12.86 -3.03
CA ALA A 22 2.74 12.55 -2.66
C ALA A 22 3.72 12.73 -3.83
N VAL A 23 3.35 12.34 -5.05
CA VAL A 23 4.17 12.57 -6.26
C VAL A 23 4.41 14.05 -6.52
N ALA A 24 3.39 14.90 -6.33
CA ALA A 24 3.53 16.35 -6.49
C ALA A 24 4.43 16.98 -5.42
N LEU A 25 4.43 16.43 -4.20
CA LEU A 25 5.24 16.91 -3.07
C LEU A 25 6.68 16.39 -3.10
N ALA A 26 6.92 15.19 -3.68
CA ALA A 26 8.20 14.51 -3.62
C ALA A 26 9.42 15.36 -4.01
N PRO A 27 9.40 16.18 -5.08
CA PRO A 27 10.56 17.00 -5.45
C PRO A 27 10.91 18.13 -4.46
N ALA A 28 9.95 18.56 -3.63
CA ALA A 28 10.12 19.69 -2.71
C ALA A 28 10.29 19.24 -1.25
N GLU A 29 9.51 18.25 -0.82
CA GLU A 29 9.43 17.80 0.58
C GLU A 29 10.28 16.55 0.86
N GLY A 30 10.57 15.73 -0.16
CA GLY A 30 11.45 14.57 -0.05
C GLY A 30 10.92 13.43 0.83
N ALA A 31 11.85 12.58 1.29
CA ALA A 31 11.55 11.40 2.09
C ALA A 31 10.82 11.71 3.41
N GLY A 32 9.84 10.87 3.77
CA GLY A 32 9.04 11.06 4.98
C GLY A 32 7.78 11.91 4.77
N THR A 33 7.58 12.46 3.58
CA THR A 33 6.27 13.01 3.20
C THR A 33 5.22 11.90 3.23
N LEU A 34 4.19 12.07 4.07
CA LEU A 34 3.06 11.15 4.18
C LEU A 34 1.77 11.89 3.84
N ALA A 35 1.25 11.64 2.64
CA ALA A 35 -0.03 12.17 2.18
C ALA A 35 -1.15 11.15 2.43
N TRP A 36 -2.30 11.58 2.95
CA TRP A 36 -3.41 10.66 3.19
C TRP A 36 -4.80 11.30 3.03
N HIS A 37 -5.79 10.45 2.77
CA HIS A 37 -7.20 10.81 2.66
C HIS A 37 -8.06 9.70 3.28
N ALA A 38 -9.14 10.09 3.95
CA ALA A 38 -10.21 9.17 4.33
C ALA A 38 -11.56 9.82 4.02
N GLY A 39 -12.35 9.18 3.17
CA GLY A 39 -13.61 9.72 2.67
C GLY A 39 -14.28 8.78 1.68
N GLY A 40 -15.60 8.88 1.55
CA GLY A 40 -16.37 8.08 0.58
C GLY A 40 -16.23 6.56 0.76
N GLY A 41 -16.01 6.08 1.99
CA GLY A 41 -15.77 4.65 2.27
C GLY A 41 -14.37 4.16 1.91
N MET A 42 -13.45 5.06 1.55
CA MET A 42 -12.06 4.74 1.20
C MET A 42 -11.07 5.34 2.19
N VAL A 43 -9.93 4.68 2.33
CA VAL A 43 -8.73 5.19 2.99
C VAL A 43 -7.57 5.06 2.02
N GLU A 44 -6.86 6.16 1.81
CA GLU A 44 -5.71 6.25 0.94
C GLU A 44 -4.55 6.87 1.69
N CYS A 45 -3.36 6.34 1.46
CA CYS A 45 -2.13 6.87 2.03
C CYS A 45 -0.97 6.64 1.07
N ALA A 46 -0.05 7.59 1.03
CA ALA A 46 1.15 7.53 0.21
C ALA A 46 2.34 8.10 0.97
N VAL A 47 3.49 7.43 0.85
CA VAL A 47 4.74 7.81 1.49
C VAL A 47 5.83 7.99 0.43
N VAL A 48 6.50 9.13 0.46
CA VAL A 48 7.69 9.42 -0.34
C VAL A 48 8.92 8.82 0.34
N LEU A 49 9.74 8.12 -0.45
CA LEU A 49 11.00 7.50 -0.07
C LEU A 49 12.11 7.99 -0.99
N GLU A 50 13.35 7.97 -0.49
CA GLU A 50 14.56 8.25 -1.25
C GLU A 50 15.42 6.98 -1.28
N PRO A 51 15.25 6.11 -2.28
CA PRO A 51 15.99 4.85 -2.34
C PRO A 51 17.47 5.09 -2.64
N LEU A 52 18.31 4.16 -2.17
CA LEU A 52 19.75 4.16 -2.47
C LEU A 52 20.11 3.16 -3.57
N GLU A 53 19.18 2.25 -3.89
CA GLU A 53 19.33 1.21 -4.87
C GLU A 53 18.77 1.63 -6.25
N ALA A 54 19.25 0.96 -7.30
CA ALA A 54 18.69 1.10 -8.64
C ALA A 54 17.19 0.73 -8.65
N LEU A 55 16.41 1.36 -9.52
CA LEU A 55 14.95 1.21 -9.63
C LEU A 55 14.51 -0.26 -9.74
N ALA A 56 15.29 -1.10 -10.42
CA ALA A 56 15.02 -2.53 -10.52
C ALA A 56 14.84 -3.18 -9.13
N THR A 57 15.66 -2.78 -8.17
CA THR A 57 15.66 -3.23 -6.78
C THR A 57 14.75 -2.38 -5.90
N ALA A 58 14.77 -1.06 -6.05
CA ALA A 58 14.00 -0.13 -5.21
C ALA A 58 12.48 -0.42 -5.28
N ARG A 59 11.97 -0.88 -6.43
CA ARG A 59 10.56 -1.28 -6.59
C ARG A 59 10.14 -2.44 -5.68
N LEU A 60 11.07 -3.24 -5.14
CA LEU A 60 10.72 -4.26 -4.15
C LEU A 60 10.14 -3.66 -2.86
N VAL A 61 10.27 -2.33 -2.64
CA VAL A 61 9.64 -1.65 -1.52
C VAL A 61 8.10 -1.73 -1.55
N LEU A 62 7.51 -2.08 -2.69
CA LEU A 62 6.11 -2.51 -2.77
C LEU A 62 5.81 -3.57 -1.70
N PHE A 63 6.66 -4.58 -1.57
CA PHE A 63 6.48 -5.66 -0.60
C PHE A 63 6.63 -5.16 0.84
N ALA A 64 7.54 -4.21 1.09
CA ALA A 64 7.70 -3.58 2.40
C ALA A 64 6.42 -2.82 2.82
N GLY A 65 5.87 -2.03 1.90
CA GLY A 65 4.63 -1.30 2.11
C GLY A 65 3.41 -2.21 2.29
N MET A 66 3.28 -3.25 1.46
CA MET A 66 2.19 -4.23 1.61
C MET A 66 2.28 -5.00 2.94
N ASN A 67 3.50 -5.39 3.32
CA ASN A 67 3.78 -6.01 4.62
C ASN A 67 3.37 -5.11 5.78
N ALA A 68 3.76 -3.83 5.74
CA ALA A 68 3.41 -2.86 6.77
C ALA A 68 1.90 -2.61 6.86
N LEU A 69 1.22 -2.54 5.71
CA LEU A 69 -0.24 -2.42 5.65
C LEU A 69 -0.93 -3.61 6.29
N ALA A 70 -0.48 -4.83 5.96
CA ALA A 70 -1.06 -6.05 6.52
C ALA A 70 -0.82 -6.17 8.03
N ASP A 71 0.33 -5.73 8.53
CA ASP A 71 0.60 -5.74 9.97
C ASP A 71 -0.26 -4.71 10.71
N ALA A 72 -0.43 -3.51 10.15
CA ALA A 72 -1.29 -2.48 10.70
C ALA A 72 -2.76 -2.95 10.77
N LEU A 73 -3.27 -3.57 9.70
CA LEU A 73 -4.61 -4.16 9.71
C LEU A 73 -4.73 -5.33 10.68
N ALA A 74 -3.73 -6.21 10.75
CA ALA A 74 -3.75 -7.36 11.64
C ALA A 74 -3.83 -6.96 13.13
N ALA A 75 -3.36 -5.76 13.49
CA ALA A 75 -3.50 -5.23 14.85
C ALA A 75 -4.96 -4.86 15.22
N GLU A 76 -5.78 -4.52 14.22
CA GLU A 76 -7.20 -4.20 14.39
C GLU A 76 -8.14 -5.36 14.01
N CYS A 77 -7.60 -6.39 13.34
CA CYS A 77 -8.34 -7.49 12.75
C CYS A 77 -8.86 -8.50 13.79
N PRO A 78 -10.10 -9.01 13.63
CA PRO A 78 -10.53 -10.22 14.32
C PRO A 78 -9.58 -11.40 14.02
N PRO A 79 -9.10 -12.15 15.02
CA PRO A 79 -8.02 -13.13 14.84
C PRO A 79 -8.38 -14.37 14.02
N GLU A 80 -9.65 -14.54 13.67
CA GLU A 80 -10.21 -15.76 13.07
C GLU A 80 -10.23 -15.72 11.54
N LYS A 81 -10.08 -14.54 10.93
CA LYS A 81 -10.23 -14.33 9.47
C LYS A 81 -8.88 -14.16 8.77
N PRO A 82 -8.68 -14.79 7.61
CA PRO A 82 -7.40 -14.71 6.90
C PRO A 82 -7.22 -13.34 6.21
N LEU A 83 -6.03 -12.77 6.38
CA LEU A 83 -5.54 -11.60 5.65
C LEU A 83 -4.44 -12.05 4.67
N LEU A 84 -4.78 -12.07 3.39
CA LEU A 84 -3.93 -12.61 2.33
C LEU A 84 -3.59 -11.56 1.28
N PHE A 85 -2.50 -11.78 0.56
CA PHE A 85 -2.17 -11.00 -0.63
C PHE A 85 -2.56 -11.76 -1.89
N ASP A 86 -2.90 -11.00 -2.92
CA ASP A 86 -2.91 -11.44 -4.31
C ASP A 86 -1.75 -10.77 -5.03
N TRP A 87 -1.10 -11.51 -5.92
CA TRP A 87 0.08 -11.00 -6.59
C TRP A 87 -0.24 -9.82 -7.54
N PRO A 88 0.61 -8.77 -7.57
CA PRO A 88 1.69 -8.46 -6.62
C PRO A 88 1.23 -7.58 -5.44
N ASP A 89 0.10 -6.91 -5.58
CA ASP A 89 -0.22 -5.68 -4.89
C ASP A 89 -1.65 -5.63 -4.34
N ALA A 90 -2.41 -6.72 -4.44
CA ALA A 90 -3.79 -6.79 -3.94
C ALA A 90 -3.83 -7.37 -2.52
N LEU A 91 -4.80 -6.90 -1.74
CA LEU A 91 -5.06 -7.34 -0.38
C LEU A 91 -6.47 -7.92 -0.27
N ARG A 92 -6.54 -9.14 0.25
CA ARG A 92 -7.78 -9.85 0.54
C ARG A 92 -7.99 -10.03 2.03
N PHE A 93 -9.21 -9.79 2.47
CA PHE A 93 -9.66 -10.14 3.80
C PHE A 93 -10.85 -11.10 3.69
N ASP A 94 -10.75 -12.26 4.32
CA ASP A 94 -11.73 -13.36 4.23
C ASP A 94 -12.15 -13.71 2.79
N GLY A 95 -11.18 -13.65 1.86
CA GLY A 95 -11.39 -13.89 0.43
C GLY A 95 -11.93 -12.69 -0.37
N GLY A 96 -12.46 -11.66 0.29
CA GLY A 96 -12.90 -10.41 -0.34
C GLY A 96 -11.73 -9.49 -0.69
N LEU A 97 -11.71 -8.91 -1.89
CA LEU A 97 -10.71 -7.91 -2.29
C LEU A 97 -11.06 -6.56 -1.64
N VAL A 98 -10.25 -6.13 -0.68
CA VAL A 98 -10.52 -4.93 0.14
C VAL A 98 -9.58 -3.77 -0.17
N GLY A 99 -8.46 -4.01 -0.86
CA GLY A 99 -7.55 -2.94 -1.24
C GLY A 99 -6.23 -3.44 -1.79
N GLY A 100 -5.19 -2.63 -1.64
CA GLY A 100 -3.85 -2.95 -2.11
C GLY A 100 -2.93 -1.76 -2.30
N GLY A 101 -1.75 -2.02 -2.83
CA GLY A 101 -0.64 -1.07 -3.00
C GLY A 101 -0.41 -0.66 -4.45
N ARG A 102 0.40 0.39 -4.63
CA ARG A 102 0.93 0.84 -5.93
C ARG A 102 2.19 1.66 -5.75
N LEU A 103 2.94 1.84 -6.82
CA LEU A 103 4.20 2.59 -6.84
C LEU A 103 4.15 3.77 -7.81
N ALA A 104 4.93 4.81 -7.52
CA ALA A 104 5.32 5.82 -8.49
C ALA A 104 6.79 6.21 -8.32
N TRP A 105 7.40 6.68 -9.40
CA TRP A 105 8.78 7.17 -9.46
C TRP A 105 8.89 8.15 -10.64
N PRO A 106 9.99 8.92 -10.78
CA PRO A 106 10.18 9.85 -11.89
C PRO A 106 10.02 9.19 -13.27
N GLU A 107 9.26 9.83 -14.15
CA GLU A 107 9.12 9.38 -15.54
C GLU A 107 10.50 9.33 -16.23
N GLY A 108 10.77 8.25 -16.96
CA GLY A 108 12.03 8.06 -17.67
C GLY A 108 13.19 7.52 -16.83
N CYS A 109 13.00 7.27 -15.52
CA CYS A 109 14.01 6.57 -14.72
C CYS A 109 14.15 5.12 -15.20
N ALA A 110 15.34 4.76 -15.68
CA ALA A 110 15.66 3.41 -16.14
C ALA A 110 15.89 2.44 -14.96
N GLY A 111 15.74 1.15 -15.21
CA GLY A 111 15.84 0.11 -14.18
C GLY A 111 17.19 0.04 -13.46
N ASP A 112 18.27 0.48 -14.11
CA ASP A 112 19.64 0.53 -13.57
C ASP A 112 20.00 1.88 -12.94
N GLN A 113 19.10 2.87 -12.97
CA GLN A 113 19.28 4.17 -12.34
C GLN A 113 18.66 4.20 -10.95
N VAL A 114 19.29 4.94 -10.03
CA VAL A 114 18.69 5.26 -8.72
C VAL A 114 17.69 6.39 -8.93
N PRO A 115 16.40 6.22 -8.62
CA PRO A 115 15.42 7.28 -8.77
C PRO A 115 15.58 8.32 -7.64
N ASP A 116 15.38 9.60 -7.96
CA ASP A 116 15.46 10.70 -6.98
C ASP A 116 14.44 10.54 -5.84
N TRP A 117 13.30 9.92 -6.15
CA TRP A 117 12.27 9.58 -5.20
C TRP A 117 11.49 8.35 -5.66
N LEU A 118 10.85 7.67 -4.72
CA LEU A 118 9.92 6.59 -4.98
C LEU A 118 8.75 6.69 -3.99
N VAL A 119 7.53 6.64 -4.49
CA VAL A 119 6.32 6.66 -3.66
C VAL A 119 5.72 5.28 -3.57
N PHE A 120 5.49 4.79 -2.35
CA PHE A 120 4.56 3.69 -2.11
C PHE A 120 3.23 4.29 -1.66
N ALA A 121 2.12 3.81 -2.25
CA ALA A 121 0.79 4.17 -1.81
C ALA A 121 -0.09 2.94 -1.62
N PHE A 122 -1.05 3.02 -0.71
CA PHE A 122 -2.13 2.06 -0.60
C PHE A 122 -3.50 2.73 -0.70
N THR A 123 -4.48 1.92 -1.11
CA THR A 123 -5.90 2.25 -1.08
C THR A 123 -6.64 1.08 -0.43
N LEU A 124 -7.53 1.36 0.50
CA LEU A 124 -8.39 0.39 1.17
C LEU A 124 -9.84 0.86 1.16
N ARG A 125 -10.74 -0.11 0.98
CA ARG A 125 -12.17 0.08 1.15
C ARG A 125 -12.54 -0.17 2.60
N ALA A 126 -12.75 0.92 3.34
CA ALA A 126 -13.19 0.88 4.72
C ALA A 126 -14.66 0.51 4.85
N ALA A 127 -15.52 0.98 3.94
CA ALA A 127 -16.96 0.71 3.98
C ALA A 127 -17.50 0.46 2.55
N ALA A 128 -18.55 -0.34 2.45
CA ALA A 128 -19.22 -0.58 1.18
C ALA A 128 -19.82 0.72 0.60
N ASP A 129 -19.82 0.81 -0.73
CA ASP A 129 -20.60 1.83 -1.43
C ASP A 129 -22.09 1.45 -1.33
N PRO A 130 -22.94 2.25 -0.67
CA PRO A 130 -24.35 1.92 -0.49
C PRO A 130 -25.14 1.90 -1.81
N ASP A 131 -24.64 2.55 -2.86
CA ASP A 131 -25.28 2.62 -4.17
C ASP A 131 -24.82 1.49 -5.11
N ALA A 132 -23.84 0.66 -4.70
CA ALA A 132 -23.34 -0.46 -5.48
C ALA A 132 -24.18 -1.73 -5.29
N ALA A 133 -24.51 -2.43 -6.39
CA ALA A 133 -25.30 -3.66 -6.36
C ALA A 133 -24.73 -4.78 -7.27
N PRO A 134 -24.17 -5.88 -6.70
CA PRO A 134 -23.82 -6.05 -5.28
C PRO A 134 -22.64 -5.14 -4.90
N PRO A 135 -22.53 -4.73 -3.62
CA PRO A 135 -21.39 -3.94 -3.17
C PRO A 135 -20.09 -4.78 -3.17
N PRO A 136 -18.94 -4.18 -3.52
CA PRO A 136 -17.65 -4.83 -3.37
C PRO A 136 -17.32 -5.06 -1.88
N PRO A 137 -16.50 -6.09 -1.54
CA PRO A 137 -16.07 -6.34 -0.17
C PRO A 137 -15.34 -5.14 0.45
N ALA A 138 -15.61 -4.88 1.72
CA ALA A 138 -15.11 -3.74 2.50
C ALA A 138 -14.84 -4.17 3.96
N LEU A 139 -13.95 -3.45 4.65
CA LEU A 139 -13.51 -3.83 6.00
C LEU A 139 -14.63 -3.80 7.03
N ALA A 140 -15.50 -2.78 7.02
CA ALA A 140 -16.58 -2.63 8.00
C ALA A 140 -17.55 -3.83 7.98
N GLU A 141 -17.91 -4.30 6.79
CA GLU A 141 -18.82 -5.43 6.57
C GLU A 141 -18.18 -6.77 6.97
N GLU A 142 -16.87 -6.81 7.12
CA GLU A 142 -16.11 -8.00 7.46
C GLU A 142 -15.72 -8.10 8.94
N GLY A 143 -16.22 -7.18 9.80
CA GLY A 143 -16.06 -7.25 11.25
C GLY A 143 -15.08 -6.24 11.84
N PHE A 144 -14.68 -5.22 11.08
CA PHE A 144 -13.95 -4.06 11.59
C PHE A 144 -14.92 -2.95 12.07
N GLU A 145 -15.73 -3.24 13.08
CA GLU A 145 -16.83 -2.35 13.54
C GLU A 145 -16.32 -1.00 14.10
N ASP A 146 -15.13 -0.98 14.72
CA ASP A 146 -14.47 0.22 15.28
C ASP A 146 -13.27 0.70 14.43
N PHE A 147 -13.28 0.41 13.12
CA PHE A 147 -12.18 0.76 12.22
C PHE A 147 -11.87 2.26 12.25
N SER A 148 -10.61 2.61 12.51
CA SER A 148 -10.16 3.99 12.49
C SER A 148 -9.15 4.21 11.36
N PRO A 149 -9.54 4.93 10.29
CA PRO A 149 -8.61 5.29 9.22
C PRO A 149 -7.33 5.97 9.72
N ALA A 150 -7.46 6.82 10.75
CA ALA A 150 -6.31 7.50 11.35
C ALA A 150 -5.40 6.51 12.09
N ALA A 151 -5.96 5.59 12.88
CA ALA A 151 -5.17 4.60 13.61
C ALA A 151 -4.47 3.63 12.65
N LEU A 152 -5.14 3.23 11.57
CA LEU A 152 -4.53 2.44 10.50
C LEU A 152 -3.31 3.16 9.91
N VAL A 153 -3.43 4.45 9.56
CA VAL A 153 -2.32 5.20 8.96
C VAL A 153 -1.17 5.41 9.96
N GLU A 154 -1.47 5.67 11.24
CA GLU A 154 -0.48 5.73 12.34
C GLU A 154 0.28 4.40 12.50
N GLY A 155 -0.46 3.28 12.52
CA GLY A 155 0.08 1.94 12.61
C GLY A 155 0.91 1.56 11.38
N PHE A 156 0.40 1.87 10.18
CA PHE A 156 1.10 1.66 8.92
C PHE A 156 2.44 2.38 8.90
N ALA A 157 2.48 3.66 9.29
CA ALA A 157 3.73 4.43 9.33
C ALA A 157 4.77 3.77 10.26
N SER A 158 4.33 3.31 11.43
CA SER A 158 5.18 2.61 12.39
C SER A 158 5.70 1.27 11.83
N HIS A 159 4.83 0.47 11.21
CA HIS A 159 5.22 -0.81 10.61
C HIS A 159 6.09 -0.64 9.36
N LEU A 160 5.91 0.43 8.59
CA LEU A 160 6.74 0.73 7.44
C LEU A 160 8.18 1.01 7.86
N MET A 161 8.39 1.75 8.95
CA MET A 161 9.73 1.95 9.51
C MET A 161 10.40 0.61 9.90
N VAL A 162 9.66 -0.30 10.51
CA VAL A 162 10.18 -1.64 10.85
C VAL A 162 10.55 -2.42 9.58
N ALA A 163 9.73 -2.37 8.55
CA ALA A 163 10.02 -3.04 7.28
C ALA A 163 11.23 -2.43 6.55
N LEU A 164 11.43 -1.11 6.63
CA LEU A 164 12.58 -0.42 6.05
C LEU A 164 13.86 -0.67 6.86
N ASP A 165 13.79 -0.77 8.18
CA ASP A 165 14.91 -1.18 9.03
C ASP A 165 15.35 -2.63 8.76
N GLU A 166 14.37 -3.54 8.60
CA GLU A 166 14.62 -4.91 8.19
C GLU A 166 15.25 -4.96 6.79
N TRP A 167 14.77 -4.16 5.84
CA TRP A 167 15.38 -3.99 4.53
C TRP A 167 16.84 -3.53 4.63
N ALA A 168 17.12 -2.50 5.43
CA ALA A 168 18.48 -1.99 5.59
C ALA A 168 19.42 -3.01 6.22
N THR A 169 18.90 -3.88 7.10
CA THR A 169 19.67 -4.87 7.83
C THR A 169 19.88 -6.18 7.05
N LEU A 170 18.82 -6.69 6.42
CA LEU A 170 18.79 -8.01 5.76
C LEU A 170 18.84 -7.92 4.22
N GLY A 171 18.71 -6.72 3.67
CA GLY A 171 18.70 -6.44 2.25
C GLY A 171 17.31 -6.50 1.60
N PRO A 172 17.17 -5.96 0.37
CA PRO A 172 15.90 -5.91 -0.38
C PRO A 172 15.12 -7.24 -0.49
N PRO A 173 15.78 -8.41 -0.70
CA PRO A 173 15.05 -9.68 -0.84
C PRO A 173 14.31 -10.15 0.42
N SER A 174 14.56 -9.54 1.59
CA SER A 174 13.84 -9.84 2.84
C SER A 174 12.33 -9.59 2.71
N GLN A 175 11.93 -8.53 2.01
CA GLN A 175 10.54 -8.09 1.97
C GLN A 175 9.64 -8.98 1.10
N PRO A 176 10.03 -9.39 -0.13
CA PRO A 176 9.30 -10.42 -0.88
C PRO A 176 9.21 -11.76 -0.12
N ALA A 177 10.25 -12.15 0.60
CA ALA A 177 10.26 -13.40 1.38
C ALA A 177 9.26 -13.36 2.55
N ARG A 178 9.13 -12.21 3.22
CA ARG A 178 8.13 -11.98 4.27
C ARG A 178 6.71 -11.91 3.69
N TRP A 179 6.54 -11.19 2.57
CA TRP A 179 5.26 -11.04 1.87
C TRP A 179 4.68 -12.40 1.46
N ARG A 180 5.53 -13.30 0.95
CA ARG A 180 5.14 -14.67 0.54
C ARG A 180 4.40 -15.45 1.62
N ARG A 181 4.62 -15.16 2.91
CA ARG A 181 3.95 -15.85 4.02
C ARG A 181 2.43 -15.63 4.05
N ARG A 182 1.94 -14.57 3.41
CA ARG A 182 0.52 -14.22 3.30
C ARG A 182 -0.04 -14.47 1.89
N TRP A 183 0.70 -15.14 1.01
CA TRP A 183 0.25 -15.43 -0.34
C TRP A 183 -0.01 -16.94 -0.50
N PRO A 184 -1.20 -17.36 -0.98
CA PRO A 184 -1.53 -18.78 -1.18
C PRO A 184 -0.75 -19.45 -2.32
N GLY A 185 -0.05 -18.68 -3.18
CA GLY A 185 0.72 -19.19 -4.30
C GLY A 185 1.96 -20.00 -3.87
N THR A 186 2.35 -20.97 -4.69
CA THR A 186 3.45 -21.89 -4.38
C THR A 186 4.82 -21.39 -4.86
N VAL A 187 4.88 -20.67 -5.98
CA VAL A 187 6.11 -20.15 -6.61
C VAL A 187 5.97 -18.65 -6.84
N LEU A 188 6.85 -17.82 -6.25
CA LEU A 188 6.86 -16.37 -6.47
C LEU A 188 6.99 -16.04 -7.96
N PRO A 189 6.10 -15.21 -8.53
CA PRO A 189 6.25 -14.74 -9.89
C PRO A 189 7.45 -13.80 -9.95
N ASP A 190 7.90 -13.52 -11.17
CA ASP A 190 9.06 -12.68 -11.38
C ASP A 190 8.86 -11.27 -10.81
N THR A 191 9.69 -10.90 -9.83
CA THR A 191 9.69 -9.57 -9.20
C THR A 191 10.39 -8.51 -10.05
N ALA A 192 11.04 -8.90 -11.16
CA ALA A 192 11.71 -7.95 -12.07
C ALA A 192 10.71 -7.02 -12.79
N HIS A 193 9.44 -7.42 -12.89
CA HIS A 193 8.42 -6.71 -13.66
C HIS A 193 7.21 -6.29 -12.82
N LEU A 194 7.46 -5.65 -11.66
CA LEU A 194 6.39 -5.04 -10.89
C LEU A 194 5.73 -3.88 -11.67
N PRO A 195 4.39 -3.87 -11.80
CA PRO A 195 3.68 -2.79 -12.46
C PRO A 195 3.65 -1.53 -11.59
N ALA A 196 3.70 -0.35 -12.22
CA ALA A 196 3.51 0.93 -11.52
C ALA A 196 2.03 1.12 -11.12
N THR A 197 1.12 0.75 -12.03
CA THR A 197 -0.32 0.82 -11.80
C THR A 197 -0.81 -0.42 -11.09
N PRO A 198 -1.72 -0.27 -10.10
CA PRO A 198 -2.28 -1.42 -9.39
C PRO A 198 -2.99 -2.36 -10.37
N THR A 199 -2.83 -3.66 -10.16
CA THR A 199 -3.45 -4.66 -11.05
C THR A 199 -4.95 -4.82 -10.79
N TRP A 200 -5.37 -4.61 -9.55
CA TRP A 200 -6.71 -4.85 -9.00
C TRP A 200 -7.61 -3.60 -8.92
N PHE A 201 -7.03 -2.40 -9.07
CA PHE A 201 -7.73 -1.13 -8.92
C PHE A 201 -7.72 -0.38 -10.24
N ASP A 202 -8.86 0.17 -10.65
CA ASP A 202 -8.94 1.07 -11.78
C ASP A 202 -8.76 2.52 -11.32
N PRO A 203 -7.59 3.13 -11.56
CA PRO A 203 -7.35 4.51 -11.15
C PRO A 203 -8.20 5.53 -11.90
N ALA A 204 -8.74 5.20 -13.08
CA ALA A 204 -9.58 6.12 -13.84
C ALA A 204 -11.00 6.24 -13.26
N THR A 205 -11.49 5.15 -12.65
CA THR A 205 -12.86 5.08 -12.12
C THR A 205 -12.91 5.03 -10.60
N GLY A 206 -11.77 4.82 -9.92
CA GLY A 206 -11.71 4.63 -8.47
C GLY A 206 -12.32 3.32 -7.98
N ARG A 207 -12.55 2.35 -8.88
CA ARG A 207 -13.28 1.10 -8.60
C ARG A 207 -12.36 -0.11 -8.65
N LEU A 208 -12.78 -1.20 -8.00
CA LEU A 208 -12.08 -2.49 -8.12
C LEU A 208 -12.27 -3.03 -9.53
N ARG A 209 -11.21 -3.62 -10.09
CA ARG A 209 -11.31 -4.53 -11.22
C ARG A 209 -11.82 -5.87 -10.68
N VAL A 210 -12.90 -6.37 -11.27
CA VAL A 210 -13.60 -7.56 -10.77
C VAL A 210 -13.01 -8.86 -11.32
N GLU A 211 -11.93 -8.81 -12.11
CA GLU A 211 -11.37 -10.01 -12.74
C GLU A 211 -10.08 -10.48 -12.06
N MET A 212 -10.09 -11.72 -11.57
CA MET A 212 -8.89 -12.55 -11.67
C MET A 212 -8.91 -13.23 -13.05
N PRO A 213 -7.80 -13.22 -13.82
CA PRO A 213 -7.57 -14.31 -14.75
C PRO A 213 -7.36 -15.60 -13.95
N ALA A 214 -7.93 -16.69 -14.48
CA ALA A 214 -7.73 -18.04 -13.96
C ALA A 214 -6.25 -18.46 -13.95
#